data_AF-A0A2V7L0T3-F1
#
_entry.id   AF-A0A2V7L0T3-F1
#
_cell.length_a   1.000
_cell.length_b   1.000
_cell.length_c   1.000
_cell.angle_alpha   90.00
_cell.angle_beta   90.00
_cell.angle_gamma   90.00
#
_symmetry.space_group_name_H-M   'P 1'
#
loop_
_entity.id
_entity.type
_entity.pdbx_description
1 polymer ?
#
loop_
_entity_poly.entity_id
_entity_poly.type
_entity_poly.pdbx_seq_one_letter_code
_entity_poly.pdbx_strand_id
1 'polypeptide(L)'
;MQLRFIVLSPRGATMGKINLQKVLIGGLIAGVVLNVIDSLLFGVVLKDQMAAAMAALNRPPMTNAQVPWFVFLDFVAGIYLVWLYAAIRPRFGAGPATAARAGAAAWFLGGLLITLFMWPMHLMPANTQITTLVVGLIEWPLAGVVGAKFYTEGAGVGAGAGAGMGARM
;
A
#
# COMPACT_ATOMS: atom_id res chain seq x y z
N MET A 1 39.90 -38.69 -17.06
CA MET A 1 38.54 -38.17 -17.34
C MET A 1 37.96 -37.68 -16.02
N GLN A 2 38.12 -36.39 -15.70
CA GLN A 2 37.76 -35.79 -14.40
C GLN A 2 36.45 -35.00 -14.59
N LEU A 3 35.32 -35.52 -14.10
CA LEU A 3 34.07 -34.76 -14.07
C LEU A 3 34.13 -33.72 -12.95
N ARG A 4 34.24 -32.44 -13.34
CA ARG A 4 34.03 -31.32 -12.44
C ARG A 4 32.53 -31.17 -12.20
N PHE A 5 32.06 -31.59 -11.01
CA PHE A 5 30.78 -31.13 -10.47
C PHE A 5 30.85 -29.61 -10.34
N ILE A 6 30.10 -28.91 -11.19
CA ILE A 6 29.77 -27.50 -10.95
C ILE A 6 28.82 -27.51 -9.76
N VAL A 7 29.38 -27.33 -8.56
CA VAL A 7 28.60 -26.87 -7.41
C VAL A 7 28.13 -25.47 -7.76
N LEU A 8 26.93 -25.35 -8.34
CA LEU A 8 26.20 -24.10 -8.36
C LEU A 8 25.89 -23.78 -6.91
N SER A 9 26.81 -23.07 -6.24
CA SER A 9 26.51 -22.41 -4.99
C SER A 9 25.24 -21.59 -5.24
N PRO A 10 24.14 -21.78 -4.48
CA PRO A 10 23.04 -20.86 -4.54
C PRO A 10 23.66 -19.53 -4.16
N ARG A 11 23.80 -18.61 -5.12
CA ARG A 11 23.94 -17.20 -4.78
C ARG A 11 22.68 -16.92 -4.00
N GLY A 12 22.76 -16.99 -2.68
CA GLY A 12 21.77 -16.45 -1.79
C GLY A 12 21.68 -15.01 -2.19
N ALA A 13 20.72 -14.68 -3.07
CA ALA A 13 20.39 -13.32 -3.38
C ALA A 13 20.18 -12.69 -2.02
N THR A 14 21.07 -11.78 -1.64
CA THR A 14 20.99 -11.04 -0.40
C THR A 14 19.68 -10.29 -0.47
N MET A 15 18.61 -10.91 0.05
CA MET A 15 17.31 -10.30 0.13
C MET A 15 17.50 -9.06 1.00
N GLY A 16 17.44 -7.88 0.38
CA GLY A 16 17.54 -6.61 1.08
C GLY A 16 16.56 -6.63 2.24
N LYS A 17 17.02 -6.26 3.44
CA LYS A 17 16.13 -6.19 4.60
C LYS A 17 15.13 -5.06 4.36
N ILE A 18 13.86 -5.29 4.70
CA ILE A 18 12.85 -4.23 4.64
C ILE A 18 13.27 -3.12 5.61
N ASN A 19 13.54 -1.93 5.07
CA ASN A 19 13.84 -0.75 5.86
C ASN A 19 12.54 -0.16 6.41
N LEU A 20 12.19 -0.50 7.65
CA LEU A 20 10.95 -0.04 8.29
C LEU A 20 10.88 1.48 8.46
N GLN A 21 12.01 2.16 8.65
CA GLN A 21 12.04 3.62 8.71
C GLN A 21 11.61 4.24 7.37
N LYS A 22 12.10 3.68 6.26
CA LYS A 22 11.72 4.13 4.91
C LYS A 22 10.29 3.74 4.55
N VAL A 23 9.82 2.58 5.05
CA VAL A 23 8.39 2.21 4.96
C VAL A 23 7.53 3.24 5.67
N LEU A 24 7.89 3.65 6.89
CA LEU A 24 7.12 4.63 7.65
C LEU A 24 7.10 5.98 6.94
N ILE A 25 8.25 6.50 6.50
CA ILE A 25 8.34 7.79 5.81
C ILE A 25 7.54 7.77 4.50
N GLY A 26 7.80 6.80 3.62
CA GLY A 26 7.07 6.68 2.35
C GLY A 26 5.58 6.41 2.58
N GLY A 27 5.27 5.63 3.62
CA GLY A 27 3.92 5.27 4.01
C GLY A 27 3.08 6.44 4.48
N LEU A 28 3.66 7.33 5.29
CA LEU A 28 3.00 8.57 5.68
C LEU A 28 2.72 9.46 4.47
N ILE A 29 3.67 9.56 3.53
CA ILE A 29 3.48 10.31 2.28
C ILE A 29 2.36 9.69 1.44
N ALA A 30 2.30 8.37 1.31
CA ALA A 30 1.19 7.67 0.66
C ALA A 30 -0.14 7.96 1.37
N GLY A 31 -0.15 7.94 2.70
CA GLY A 31 -1.34 8.26 3.51
C GLY A 31 -1.85 9.69 3.30
N VAL A 32 -0.96 10.67 3.07
CA VAL A 32 -1.39 12.04 2.69
C VAL A 32 -2.11 12.04 1.35
N VAL A 33 -1.63 11.26 0.37
CA VAL A 33 -2.27 11.16 -0.95
C VAL A 33 -3.68 10.59 -0.83
N LEU A 34 -3.85 9.51 -0.06
CA LEU A 34 -5.15 8.91 0.23
C LEU A 34 -6.08 9.94 0.90
N ASN A 35 -5.62 10.56 1.99
CA ASN A 35 -6.38 11.57 2.73
C ASN A 35 -6.91 12.70 1.85
N VAL A 36 -6.10 13.24 0.94
CA VAL A 36 -6.51 14.33 0.05
C VAL A 36 -7.61 13.87 -0.90
N ILE A 37 -7.48 12.68 -1.47
CA ILE A 37 -8.46 12.14 -2.42
C ILE A 37 -9.75 11.78 -1.68
N ASP A 38 -9.68 11.08 -0.55
CA ASP A 38 -10.84 10.70 0.26
C ASP A 38 -11.55 11.90 0.87
N SER A 39 -10.83 12.96 1.27
CA SER A 39 -11.45 14.20 1.72
C SER A 39 -12.28 14.86 0.63
N LEU A 40 -11.83 14.82 -0.63
CA LEU A 40 -12.60 15.34 -1.76
C LEU A 40 -13.76 14.41 -2.11
N LEU A 41 -13.51 13.10 -2.13
CA LEU A 41 -14.51 12.10 -2.49
C LEU A 41 -15.67 12.09 -1.49
N PHE A 42 -15.39 11.92 -0.20
CA PHE A 42 -16.43 11.79 0.83
C PHE A 42 -16.89 13.15 1.38
N GLY A 43 -16.02 14.15 1.41
CA GLY A 43 -16.36 15.48 1.90
C GLY A 43 -17.11 16.35 0.89
N VAL A 44 -17.01 16.07 -0.41
CA VAL A 44 -17.64 16.86 -1.47
C VAL A 44 -18.50 16.00 -2.39
N VAL A 45 -17.92 15.00 -3.07
CA VAL A 45 -18.59 14.28 -4.17
C VAL A 45 -19.72 13.36 -3.66
N LEU A 46 -19.47 12.61 -2.59
CA LEU A 46 -20.39 11.61 -2.04
C LEU A 46 -21.09 12.10 -0.77
N LYS A 47 -20.88 13.35 -0.35
CA LYS A 47 -21.38 13.89 0.92
C LYS A 47 -22.88 13.66 1.10
N ASP A 48 -23.70 14.08 0.13
CA ASP A 48 -25.15 13.98 0.21
C ASP A 48 -25.63 12.53 0.13
N GLN A 49 -24.94 11.71 -0.67
CA GLN A 49 -25.24 10.27 -0.79
C GLN A 49 -24.95 9.54 0.52
N MET A 50 -23.87 9.92 1.21
CA MET A 50 -23.54 9.39 2.52
C MET A 50 -24.56 9.79 3.58
N ALA A 51 -25.03 11.04 3.56
CA ALA A 51 -26.09 11.50 4.45
C ALA A 51 -27.40 10.74 4.21
N ALA A 52 -27.79 10.55 2.94
CA ALA A 52 -28.97 9.79 2.56
C ALA A 52 -28.88 8.31 2.99
N ALA A 53 -27.71 7.68 2.85
CA ALA A 53 -27.49 6.30 3.27
C ALA A 53 -27.63 6.14 4.80
N MET A 54 -27.06 7.05 5.59
CA MET A 54 -27.21 7.02 7.05
C MET A 54 -28.67 7.20 7.48
N ALA A 55 -29.40 8.10 6.82
CA ALA A 55 -30.83 8.28 7.06
C ALA A 55 -31.64 7.02 6.74
N ALA A 56 -31.37 6.36 5.61
CA ALA A 56 -32.02 5.10 5.22
C ALA A 56 -31.77 3.96 6.22
N LEU A 57 -30.62 3.97 6.89
CA LEU A 57 -30.26 3.01 7.95
C LEU A 57 -30.77 3.41 9.34
N ASN A 58 -31.56 4.49 9.48
CA ASN A 58 -31.99 5.06 10.76
C ASN A 58 -30.79 5.36 11.70
N ARG A 59 -29.67 5.82 11.12
CA ARG A 59 -28.45 6.19 11.85
C ARG A 59 -28.27 7.70 11.86
N PRO A 60 -27.64 8.25 12.91
CA PRO A 60 -27.30 9.67 12.93
C PRO A 60 -26.38 10.00 11.75
N PRO A 61 -26.47 11.24 11.21
CA PRO A 61 -25.60 11.67 10.12
C PRO A 61 -24.14 11.57 10.56
N MET A 62 -23.25 11.26 9.61
CA MET A 62 -21.83 11.37 9.89
C MET A 62 -21.47 12.83 10.16
N THR A 63 -20.63 13.04 11.16
CA THR A 63 -20.16 14.37 11.58
C THR A 63 -18.65 14.46 11.46
N ASN A 64 -18.13 15.68 11.53
CA ASN A 64 -16.69 15.92 11.50
C ASN A 64 -15.91 15.23 12.64
N ALA A 65 -16.60 14.72 13.68
CA ALA A 65 -15.98 13.98 14.76
C ALA A 65 -15.37 12.63 14.31
N GLN A 66 -15.82 12.05 13.20
CA GLN A 66 -15.29 10.80 12.66
C GLN A 66 -14.09 11.02 11.73
N VAL A 67 -13.86 12.25 11.26
CA VAL A 67 -12.78 12.58 10.32
C VAL A 67 -11.39 12.16 10.83
N PRO A 68 -11.01 12.40 12.10
CA PRO A 68 -9.70 11.95 12.61
C PRO A 68 -9.50 10.44 12.52
N TRP A 69 -10.57 9.66 12.62
CA TRP A 69 -10.50 8.20 12.51
C TRP A 69 -10.21 7.76 11.07
N PHE A 70 -10.89 8.34 10.08
CA PHE A 70 -10.65 8.04 8.67
C PHE A 70 -9.24 8.48 8.24
N VAL A 71 -8.82 9.67 8.66
CA VAL A 71 -7.47 10.18 8.42
C VAL A 71 -6.40 9.23 8.96
N PHE A 72 -6.61 8.72 10.17
CA PHE A 72 -5.71 7.73 10.77
C PHE A 72 -5.66 6.43 9.96
N LEU A 73 -6.80 5.91 9.50
CA LEU A 73 -6.85 4.70 8.69
C LEU A 73 -6.14 4.86 7.34
N ASP A 74 -6.22 6.02 6.71
CA ASP A 74 -5.47 6.32 5.49
C ASP A 74 -3.96 6.30 5.70
N PHE A 75 -3.47 6.78 6.84
CA PHE A 75 -2.05 6.63 7.17
C PHE A 75 -1.65 5.18 7.39
N VAL A 76 -2.49 4.39 8.07
CA VAL A 76 -2.26 2.95 8.24
C VAL A 76 -2.23 2.24 6.88
N ALA A 77 -3.18 2.56 5.98
CA ALA A 77 -3.23 2.03 4.63
C ALA A 77 -1.99 2.47 3.81
N GLY A 78 -1.58 3.73 3.88
CA GLY A 78 -0.38 4.24 3.23
C GLY A 78 0.89 3.51 3.67
N ILE A 79 1.06 3.27 4.97
CA ILE A 79 2.17 2.47 5.52
C ILE A 79 2.11 1.04 4.99
N TYR A 80 0.94 0.43 4.98
CA TYR A 80 0.73 -0.91 4.43
C TYR A 80 1.09 -0.98 2.94
N LEU A 81 0.70 0.02 2.13
CA LEU A 81 1.01 0.09 0.70
C LEU A 81 2.53 0.06 0.43
N VAL A 82 3.29 0.87 1.17
CA VAL A 82 4.75 0.93 0.99
C VAL A 82 5.44 -0.32 1.56
N TRP A 83 4.91 -0.88 2.65
CA TRP A 83 5.37 -2.17 3.16
C TRP A 83 5.13 -3.30 2.14
N LEU A 84 3.95 -3.34 1.53
CA LEU A 84 3.60 -4.34 0.52
C LEU A 84 4.50 -4.20 -0.71
N TYR A 85 4.73 -2.97 -1.18
CA TYR A 85 5.71 -2.68 -2.22
C TYR A 85 7.09 -3.24 -1.86
N ALA A 86 7.59 -2.94 -0.65
CA ALA A 86 8.87 -3.45 -0.16
C ALA A 86 8.93 -4.98 -0.13
N ALA A 87 7.85 -5.65 0.31
CA ALA A 87 7.77 -7.10 0.42
C ALA A 87 7.78 -7.81 -0.95
N ILE A 88 7.15 -7.22 -1.97
CA ILE A 88 7.09 -7.81 -3.31
C ILE A 88 8.26 -7.38 -4.21
N ARG A 89 8.93 -6.27 -3.90
CA ARG A 89 10.06 -5.70 -4.66
C ARG A 89 11.15 -6.73 -5.06
N PRO A 90 11.57 -7.68 -4.21
CA PRO A 90 12.60 -8.65 -4.60
C PRO A 90 12.21 -9.58 -5.77
N ARG A 91 10.91 -9.79 -5.99
CA ARG A 91 10.39 -10.68 -7.05
C ARG A 91 9.99 -9.91 -8.31
N PHE A 92 9.44 -8.72 -8.14
CA PHE A 92 8.89 -7.92 -9.25
C PHE A 92 9.84 -6.80 -9.72
N GLY A 93 10.96 -6.60 -9.02
CA GLY A 93 11.90 -5.52 -9.28
C GLY A 93 11.48 -4.19 -8.66
N ALA A 94 12.44 -3.28 -8.55
CA ALA A 94 12.21 -1.91 -8.09
C ALA A 94 11.53 -1.06 -9.17
N GLY A 95 10.60 -0.20 -8.77
CA GLY A 95 10.05 0.81 -9.68
C GLY A 95 8.55 1.07 -9.50
N PRO A 96 8.03 2.09 -10.20
CA PRO A 96 6.65 2.53 -10.08
C PRO A 96 5.64 1.46 -10.52
N ALA A 97 5.97 0.62 -11.50
CA ALA A 97 5.08 -0.48 -11.91
C ALA A 97 4.83 -1.49 -10.78
N THR A 98 5.87 -1.82 -9.99
CA THR A 98 5.73 -2.71 -8.82
C THR A 98 4.94 -2.04 -7.70
N ALA A 99 5.14 -0.75 -7.47
CA ALA A 99 4.35 0.01 -6.49
C ALA A 99 2.86 0.09 -6.88
N ALA A 100 2.56 0.31 -8.17
CA ALA A 100 1.20 0.29 -8.69
C ALA A 100 0.54 -1.09 -8.52
N ARG A 101 1.28 -2.18 -8.77
CA ARG A 101 0.81 -3.55 -8.51
C ARG A 101 0.51 -3.79 -7.03
N ALA A 102 1.35 -3.28 -6.11
CA ALA A 102 1.08 -3.33 -4.68
C ALA A 102 -0.22 -2.59 -4.32
N GLY A 103 -0.40 -1.37 -4.83
CA GLY A 103 -1.63 -0.61 -4.63
C GLY A 103 -2.87 -1.29 -5.20
N ALA A 104 -2.78 -1.87 -6.41
CA ALA A 104 -3.89 -2.61 -7.01
C ALA A 104 -4.24 -3.88 -6.22
N ALA A 105 -3.23 -4.61 -5.72
CA ALA A 105 -3.45 -5.78 -4.87
C ALA A 105 -4.11 -5.40 -3.52
N ALA A 106 -3.67 -4.30 -2.92
CA ALA A 106 -4.26 -3.77 -1.69
C ALA A 106 -5.70 -3.29 -1.92
N TRP A 107 -5.98 -2.58 -3.02
CA TRP A 107 -7.34 -2.19 -3.43
C TRP A 107 -8.23 -3.41 -3.68
N PHE A 108 -7.70 -4.46 -4.31
CA PHE A 108 -8.46 -5.68 -4.56
C PHE A 108 -8.96 -6.30 -3.25
N LEU A 109 -8.07 -6.40 -2.25
CA LEU A 109 -8.42 -7.00 -0.96
C LEU A 109 -9.23 -6.07 -0.05
N GLY A 110 -8.81 -4.81 0.09
CA GLY A 110 -9.39 -3.84 1.03
C GLY A 110 -10.55 -3.01 0.48
N GLY A 111 -10.65 -2.88 -0.84
CA GLY A 111 -11.76 -2.20 -1.52
C GLY A 111 -12.71 -3.22 -2.13
N LEU A 112 -12.30 -3.85 -3.23
CA LEU A 112 -13.19 -4.67 -4.06
C LEU A 112 -13.83 -5.83 -3.30
N LEU A 113 -13.04 -6.69 -2.64
CA LEU A 113 -13.59 -7.85 -1.95
C LEU A 113 -14.49 -7.46 -0.77
N ILE A 114 -14.12 -6.42 0.00
CA ILE A 114 -14.93 -5.94 1.12
C ILE A 114 -16.26 -5.37 0.60
N THR A 115 -16.23 -4.55 -0.44
CA THR A 115 -17.45 -4.00 -1.04
C THR A 115 -18.35 -5.10 -1.60
N LEU A 116 -17.79 -6.08 -2.33
CA LEU A 116 -18.59 -7.21 -2.87
C LEU A 116 -19.17 -8.09 -1.76
N PHE A 117 -18.47 -8.27 -0.65
CA PHE A 117 -18.99 -8.97 0.51
C PHE A 117 -20.18 -8.22 1.15
N MET A 118 -20.09 -6.90 1.25
CA MET A 118 -21.17 -6.06 1.81
C MET A 118 -22.31 -5.80 0.84
N TRP A 119 -22.09 -5.96 -0.47
CA TRP A 119 -23.04 -5.63 -1.53
C TRP A 119 -24.45 -6.22 -1.32
N PRO A 120 -24.62 -7.52 -1.01
CA PRO A 120 -25.94 -8.13 -0.82
C PRO A 120 -26.68 -7.62 0.41
N MET A 121 -26.02 -6.91 1.32
CA MET A 121 -26.62 -6.35 2.53
C MET A 121 -27.37 -5.04 2.27
N HIS A 122 -27.22 -4.46 1.06
CA HIS A 122 -27.91 -3.23 0.64
C HIS A 122 -27.74 -2.05 1.62
N LEU A 123 -26.60 -1.99 2.32
CA LEU A 123 -26.33 -0.97 3.34
C LEU A 123 -26.06 0.42 2.74
N MET A 124 -25.61 0.47 1.49
CA MET A 124 -25.23 1.69 0.81
C MET A 124 -25.78 1.70 -0.63
N PRO A 125 -26.12 2.86 -1.19
CA PRO A 125 -26.51 2.98 -2.60
C PRO A 125 -25.44 2.39 -3.53
N ALA A 126 -25.87 1.65 -4.56
CA ALA A 126 -24.99 0.94 -5.48
C ALA A 126 -24.04 1.90 -6.24
N ASN A 127 -24.54 3.07 -6.62
CA ASN A 127 -23.75 4.12 -7.28
C ASN A 127 -22.63 4.66 -6.38
N THR A 128 -22.88 4.84 -5.08
CA THR A 128 -21.85 5.26 -4.12
C THR A 128 -20.75 4.21 -4.04
N GLN A 129 -21.11 2.93 -3.89
CA GLN A 129 -20.16 1.83 -3.83
C GLN A 129 -19.33 1.69 -5.13
N ILE A 130 -19.98 1.77 -6.30
CA ILE A 130 -19.29 1.73 -7.60
C ILE A 130 -18.31 2.90 -7.74
N THR A 131 -18.73 4.10 -7.33
CA THR A 131 -17.88 5.31 -7.41
C THR A 131 -16.64 5.14 -6.56
N THR A 132 -16.79 4.71 -5.29
CA THR A 132 -15.65 4.44 -4.39
C THR A 132 -14.72 3.37 -4.96
N LEU A 133 -15.25 2.31 -5.58
CA LEU A 133 -14.42 1.27 -6.20
C LEU A 133 -13.59 1.80 -7.37
N VAL A 134 -14.20 2.59 -8.26
CA VAL A 134 -13.52 3.15 -9.44
C VAL A 134 -12.46 4.17 -9.02
N VAL A 135 -12.75 5.03 -8.05
CA VAL A 135 -11.78 6.01 -7.54
C VAL A 135 -10.64 5.27 -6.83
N GLY A 136 -10.96 4.32 -5.95
CA GLY A 136 -9.98 3.52 -5.22
C GLY A 136 -9.02 2.75 -6.13
N LEU A 137 -9.50 2.28 -7.30
CA LEU A 137 -8.69 1.56 -8.28
C LEU A 137 -7.53 2.41 -8.83
N ILE A 138 -7.68 3.74 -8.83
CA ILE A 138 -6.67 4.69 -9.29
C ILE A 138 -5.87 5.23 -8.09
N GLU A 139 -6.59 5.62 -7.04
CA GLU A 139 -6.05 6.22 -5.83
C GLU A 139 -5.01 5.34 -5.15
N TRP A 140 -5.32 4.06 -4.90
CA TRP A 140 -4.44 3.18 -4.13
C TRP A 140 -3.13 2.89 -4.86
N PRO A 141 -3.13 2.56 -6.17
CA PRO A 141 -1.90 2.53 -6.98
C PRO A 141 -1.14 3.86 -6.99
N LEU A 142 -1.84 4.99 -7.11
CA LEU A 142 -1.22 6.31 -7.13
C LEU A 142 -0.50 6.60 -5.80
N ALA A 143 -1.17 6.41 -4.67
CA ALA A 143 -0.60 6.58 -3.34
C ALA A 143 0.61 5.66 -3.12
N GLY A 144 0.49 4.39 -3.53
CA GLY A 144 1.60 3.42 -3.49
C GLY A 144 2.80 3.88 -4.31
N VAL A 145 2.59 4.37 -5.54
CA VAL A 145 3.66 4.91 -6.41
C VAL A 145 4.32 6.13 -5.79
N VAL A 146 3.55 7.07 -5.25
CA VAL A 146 4.09 8.29 -4.62
C VAL A 146 4.91 7.94 -3.38
N GLY A 147 4.38 7.11 -2.48
CA GLY A 147 5.09 6.69 -1.27
C GLY A 147 6.35 5.87 -1.56
N ALA A 148 6.29 4.98 -2.55
CA ALA A 148 7.41 4.11 -2.95
C ALA A 148 8.64 4.90 -3.44
N LYS A 149 8.49 6.15 -3.93
CA LYS A 149 9.61 7.02 -4.29
C LYS A 149 10.55 7.30 -3.12
N PHE A 150 10.03 7.25 -1.90
CA PHE A 150 10.79 7.50 -0.68
C PHE A 150 11.29 6.21 -0.01
N TYR A 151 11.01 5.05 -0.61
CA TYR A 151 11.47 3.76 -0.11
C TYR A 151 12.80 3.34 -0.72
N THR A 152 13.74 2.96 0.15
CA THR A 152 15.01 2.32 -0.21
C THR A 152 15.24 1.14 0.72
N GLU A 153 15.80 0.04 0.20
CA GLU A 153 16.13 -1.13 1.02
C GLU A 153 17.15 -0.83 2.11
N GLY A 154 17.11 -1.61 3.18
CA GLY A 154 18.13 -1.58 4.23
C GLY A 154 19.38 -2.34 3.79
N ALA A 155 20.53 -2.03 4.41
CA ALA A 155 21.76 -2.77 4.14
C ALA A 155 21.57 -4.28 4.43
N GLY A 156 21.78 -5.11 3.40
CA GLY A 156 21.82 -6.57 3.56
C GLY A 156 23.08 -7.00 4.31
N VAL A 157 22.97 -8.06 5.12
CA VAL A 157 24.12 -8.69 5.79
C VAL A 157 24.99 -9.30 4.69
N GLY A 158 26.08 -8.61 4.32
CA GLY A 158 27.00 -9.05 3.26
C GLY A 158 27.96 -7.97 2.76
N ALA A 159 27.64 -6.69 2.92
CA ALA A 159 28.50 -5.60 2.43
C ALA A 159 29.71 -5.28 3.33
N GLY A 160 29.78 -5.82 4.56
CA GLY A 160 30.75 -5.39 5.57
C GLY A 160 31.89 -6.35 5.92
N ALA A 161 31.89 -7.60 5.46
CA ALA A 161 32.81 -8.63 5.99
C ALA A 161 34.05 -8.92 5.11
N GLY A 162 34.09 -8.44 3.86
CA GLY A 162 35.14 -8.83 2.90
C GLY A 162 36.31 -7.86 2.73
N ALA A 163 36.21 -6.61 3.20
CA ALA A 163 37.19 -5.57 2.85
C ALA A 163 38.40 -5.49 3.80
N GLY A 164 38.42 -6.23 4.92
CA GLY A 164 39.44 -6.06 5.97
C GLY A 164 40.55 -7.11 6.02
N MET A 165 40.43 -8.26 5.33
CA MET A 165 41.33 -9.40 5.56
C MET A 165 42.46 -9.54 4.52
N GLY A 166 42.47 -8.72 3.45
CA GLY A 166 43.43 -8.86 2.33
C GLY A 166 44.66 -7.96 2.38
N ALA A 167 44.76 -7.03 3.34
CA ALA A 167 45.80 -6.00 3.36
C ALA A 167 46.95 -6.27 4.35
N ARG A 168 47.05 -7.50 4.87
CA ARG A 168 48.09 -7.91 5.82
C ARG A 168 48.61 -9.32 5.52
N MET A 169 49.23 -9.51 4.36
CA MET A 169 50.22 -10.57 4.12
C MET A 169 51.29 -10.03 3.18
#